data_AF-A0A8R1DN49-F1
#
_entry.id   AF-A0A8R1DN49-F1
#
_cell.length_a   1.000
_cell.length_b   1.000
_cell.length_c   1.000
_cell.angle_alpha   90.00
_cell.angle_beta   90.00
_cell.angle_gamma   90.00
#
_symmetry.space_group_name_H-M   'P 1'
#
loop_
_entity.id
_entity.type
_entity.pdbx_description
1 polymer ?
#
loop_
_entity_poly.entity_id
_entity_poly.type
_entity_poly.pdbx_seq_one_letter_code
_entity_poly.pdbx_strand_id
1 'polypeptide(L)'
;MDTRRKVYHKTGNNNQRVQEIRESIRVRSRTKKDSENYGKPNKFRCLEDVRKQMAEAEPNLRADYEEKCSFLNGLSRTVKETKVESLTENEFFEELCHLMLKFLRDDHPCIRAMCFHIIRKCTMNERNLVVILKSHVDIYIVRAIDLQMENQTERVEAFRLIIWMLKIYEKSNLKKLIDSSAAQKNGKKYAFPKSIMQPVISIALSAFEGQQSNGGKDKMSLPCIGLFLEFCLTEPLLILEMAGTDWLVKVLTGVSCMSKRIVILASHVLISWLDSPTIRLKANLHLVLEQVFAPLVEFGLFEKRSLVANDAA
;
A
#
# COMPACT_ATOMS: atom_id res chain seq x y z
N MET A 1 -23.58 -36.11 0.37
CA MET A 1 -24.88 -36.50 -0.22
C MET A 1 -25.45 -35.31 -0.98
N ASP A 2 -25.60 -35.49 -2.30
CA ASP A 2 -26.38 -34.74 -3.30
C ASP A 2 -26.36 -33.20 -3.35
N THR A 3 -25.37 -32.66 -4.06
CA THR A 3 -25.46 -31.36 -4.72
C THR A 3 -26.30 -31.45 -6.01
N ARG A 4 -27.63 -31.36 -5.88
CA ARG A 4 -28.52 -31.18 -7.05
C ARG A 4 -28.30 -29.80 -7.67
N ARG A 5 -27.47 -29.71 -8.72
CA ARG A 5 -27.46 -28.57 -9.64
C ARG A 5 -28.83 -28.49 -10.34
N LYS A 6 -29.60 -27.44 -10.07
CA LYS A 6 -30.81 -27.13 -10.83
C LYS A 6 -30.43 -26.74 -12.26
N VAL A 7 -30.70 -27.62 -13.20
CA VAL A 7 -30.68 -27.32 -14.64
C VAL A 7 -31.93 -26.51 -14.95
N TYR A 8 -31.77 -25.29 -15.46
CA TYR A 8 -32.92 -24.46 -15.85
C TYR A 8 -33.26 -24.71 -17.31
N HIS A 9 -34.43 -25.32 -17.56
CA HIS A 9 -35.00 -25.43 -18.90
C HIS A 9 -35.37 -24.06 -19.49
N LYS A 10 -35.11 -23.92 -20.79
CA LYS A 10 -35.08 -22.67 -21.55
C LYS A 10 -36.43 -22.35 -22.19
N THR A 11 -37.51 -22.31 -21.40
CA THR A 11 -38.84 -21.88 -21.86
C THR A 11 -39.67 -21.45 -20.64
N GLY A 12 -39.71 -20.15 -20.36
CA GLY A 12 -40.47 -19.59 -19.25
C GLY A 12 -40.41 -18.06 -19.22
N ASN A 13 -41.56 -17.43 -19.00
CA ASN A 13 -41.83 -16.00 -19.10
C ASN A 13 -40.88 -15.16 -18.23
N ASN A 14 -40.06 -14.29 -18.86
CA ASN A 14 -38.98 -13.54 -18.21
C ASN A 14 -39.43 -12.75 -16.97
N ASN A 15 -40.69 -12.31 -16.92
CA ASN A 15 -41.24 -11.56 -15.80
C ASN A 15 -41.33 -12.38 -14.49
N GLN A 16 -41.67 -13.67 -14.57
CA GLN A 16 -41.69 -14.54 -13.39
C GLN A 16 -40.29 -14.76 -12.83
N ARG A 17 -39.28 -14.92 -13.71
CA ARG A 17 -37.87 -15.07 -13.30
C ARG A 17 -37.32 -13.86 -12.59
N VAL A 18 -37.63 -12.66 -13.08
CA VAL A 18 -37.22 -11.41 -12.42
C VAL A 18 -37.85 -11.29 -11.03
N GLN A 19 -39.09 -11.76 -10.86
CA GLN A 19 -39.79 -11.72 -9.60
C GLN A 19 -39.21 -12.72 -8.58
N GLU A 20 -38.90 -13.95 -9.00
CA GLU A 20 -38.21 -14.95 -8.17
C GLU A 20 -36.80 -14.50 -7.74
N ILE A 21 -36.06 -13.83 -8.64
CA ILE A 21 -34.74 -13.27 -8.31
C ILE A 21 -34.89 -12.14 -7.29
N ARG A 22 -35.89 -11.27 -7.43
CA ARG A 22 -36.14 -10.19 -6.46
C ARG A 22 -36.54 -10.73 -5.09
N GLU A 23 -37.38 -11.76 -5.03
CA GLU A 23 -37.79 -12.38 -3.78
C GLU A 23 -36.64 -13.12 -3.09
N SER A 24 -35.82 -13.86 -3.85
CA SER A 24 -34.64 -14.54 -3.27
C SER A 24 -33.59 -13.55 -2.74
N ILE A 25 -33.40 -12.38 -3.37
CA ILE A 25 -32.57 -11.29 -2.83
C ILE A 25 -33.21 -10.68 -1.57
N ARG A 26 -34.54 -10.52 -1.55
CA ARG A 26 -35.28 -9.96 -0.40
C ARG A 26 -35.25 -10.89 0.81
N VAL A 27 -35.35 -12.20 0.59
CA VAL A 27 -35.24 -13.21 1.65
C VAL A 27 -33.80 -13.26 2.17
N ARG A 28 -32.78 -13.29 1.30
CA ARG A 28 -31.37 -13.23 1.72
C ARG A 28 -31.04 -11.98 2.54
N SER A 29 -31.56 -10.82 2.14
CA SER A 29 -31.35 -9.57 2.88
C SER A 29 -32.08 -9.54 4.22
N ARG A 30 -33.26 -10.18 4.34
CA ARG A 30 -33.95 -10.38 5.63
C ARG A 30 -33.20 -11.36 6.55
N THR A 31 -32.78 -12.53 6.07
CA THR A 31 -31.96 -13.45 6.87
C THR A 31 -30.63 -12.84 7.31
N LYS A 32 -30.03 -11.96 6.50
CA LYS A 32 -28.83 -11.22 6.90
C LYS A 32 -29.12 -10.21 8.01
N LYS A 33 -30.25 -9.50 7.91
CA LYS A 33 -30.72 -8.55 8.92
C LYS A 33 -31.10 -9.23 10.23
N ASP A 34 -31.73 -10.40 10.15
CA ASP A 34 -32.14 -11.18 11.33
C ASP A 34 -30.95 -11.88 11.99
N SER A 35 -29.91 -12.26 11.22
CA SER A 35 -28.63 -12.73 11.76
C SER A 35 -27.76 -11.61 12.38
N GLU A 36 -27.98 -10.36 11.98
CA GLU A 36 -27.28 -9.18 12.53
C GLU A 36 -27.96 -8.63 13.81
N ASN A 37 -29.13 -9.17 14.21
CA ASN A 37 -29.93 -8.61 15.32
C ASN A 37 -30.04 -9.51 16.57
N TYR A 38 -29.45 -10.70 16.58
CA TYR A 38 -29.31 -11.51 17.79
C TYR A 38 -27.93 -11.34 18.40
N GLY A 39 -27.81 -10.34 19.28
CA GLY A 39 -26.62 -10.15 20.13
C GLY A 39 -26.13 -8.71 20.21
N LYS A 40 -26.94 -7.79 20.75
CA LYS A 40 -26.40 -6.60 21.42
C LYS A 40 -26.66 -6.75 22.91
N PRO A 41 -25.57 -6.72 23.68
CA PRO A 41 -25.20 -5.44 24.28
C PRO A 41 -23.77 -5.09 23.85
N ASN A 42 -23.58 -4.17 22.91
CA ASN A 42 -22.24 -3.64 22.63
C ASN A 42 -21.85 -2.65 23.74
N LYS A 43 -21.54 -3.19 24.92
CA LYS A 43 -20.64 -2.52 25.85
C LYS A 43 -19.25 -2.69 25.22
N PHE A 44 -18.74 -1.63 24.59
CA PHE A 44 -17.36 -1.63 24.12
C PHE A 44 -16.43 -2.08 25.25
N ARG A 45 -15.40 -2.86 24.91
CA ARG A 45 -14.40 -3.27 25.89
C ARG A 45 -13.62 -2.06 26.39
N CYS A 46 -13.12 -2.15 27.62
CA CYS A 46 -12.24 -1.12 28.17
C CYS A 46 -10.83 -1.27 27.61
N LEU A 47 -10.03 -0.21 27.67
CA LEU A 47 -8.59 -0.27 27.38
C LEU A 47 -7.88 -1.30 28.28
N GLU A 48 -8.35 -1.42 29.51
CA GLU A 48 -7.76 -2.29 30.53
C GLU A 48 -7.90 -3.77 30.19
N ASP A 49 -8.92 -4.14 29.41
CA ASP A 49 -9.06 -5.50 28.89
C ASP A 49 -7.93 -5.83 27.90
N VAL A 50 -7.53 -4.84 27.07
CA VAL A 50 -6.41 -4.98 26.14
C VAL A 50 -5.09 -5.05 26.91
N ARG A 51 -4.88 -4.15 27.87
CA ARG A 51 -3.67 -4.15 28.71
C ARG A 51 -3.51 -5.44 29.50
N LYS A 52 -4.60 -5.98 30.07
CA LYS A 52 -4.58 -7.27 30.77
C LYS A 52 -4.13 -8.39 29.84
N GLN A 53 -4.69 -8.44 28.63
CA GLN A 53 -4.29 -9.44 27.65
C GLN A 53 -2.82 -9.25 27.22
N MET A 54 -2.34 -8.03 27.07
CA MET A 54 -0.92 -7.75 26.79
C MET A 54 0.01 -8.19 27.94
N ALA A 55 -0.43 -8.10 29.19
CA ALA A 55 0.34 -8.57 30.35
C ALA A 55 0.53 -10.09 30.36
N GLU A 56 -0.39 -10.84 29.75
CA GLU A 56 -0.34 -12.30 29.60
C GLU A 56 0.54 -12.75 28.40
N ALA A 57 1.27 -11.83 27.75
CA ALA A 57 2.01 -12.15 26.53
C ALA A 57 3.30 -12.95 26.75
N GLU A 58 3.95 -12.85 27.90
CA GLU A 58 5.25 -13.49 28.16
C GLU A 58 5.26 -15.02 27.93
N PRO A 59 4.29 -15.82 28.43
CA PRO A 59 4.23 -17.24 28.09
C PRO A 59 4.02 -17.46 26.58
N ASN A 60 3.19 -16.63 25.94
CA ASN A 60 2.88 -16.72 24.51
C ASN A 60 4.08 -16.40 23.60
N LEU A 61 5.08 -15.66 24.07
CA LEU A 61 6.29 -15.39 23.28
C LEU A 61 7.14 -16.65 23.05
N ARG A 62 7.13 -17.57 24.04
CA ARG A 62 7.89 -18.83 23.99
C ARG A 62 7.04 -20.03 23.56
N ALA A 63 5.76 -19.79 23.36
CA ALA A 63 4.78 -20.77 22.93
C ALA A 63 5.02 -21.23 21.48
N ASP A 64 4.28 -22.26 21.09
CA ASP A 64 4.26 -22.72 19.71
C ASP A 64 3.54 -21.74 18.77
N TYR A 65 3.55 -22.06 17.48
CA TYR A 65 2.93 -21.23 16.45
C TYR A 65 1.41 -21.05 16.67
N GLU A 66 0.69 -22.10 17.07
CA GLU A 66 -0.77 -22.07 17.18
C GLU A 66 -1.21 -21.20 18.37
N GLU A 67 -0.53 -21.35 19.50
CA GLU A 67 -0.75 -20.55 20.70
C GLU A 67 -0.44 -19.06 20.45
N LYS A 68 0.67 -18.76 19.77
CA LYS A 68 1.01 -17.39 19.32
C LYS A 68 -0.07 -16.80 18.43
N CYS A 69 -0.55 -17.56 17.44
CA CYS A 69 -1.64 -17.14 16.57
C CYS A 69 -2.94 -16.92 17.34
N SER A 70 -3.28 -17.80 18.27
CA SER A 70 -4.47 -17.67 19.12
C SER A 70 -4.40 -16.38 19.96
N PHE A 71 -3.26 -16.13 20.59
CA PHE A 71 -3.00 -14.93 21.37
C PHE A 71 -3.15 -13.65 20.54
N LEU A 72 -2.44 -13.54 19.42
CA LEU A 72 -2.45 -12.34 18.58
C LEU A 72 -3.83 -12.11 17.93
N ASN A 73 -4.55 -13.17 17.55
CA ASN A 73 -5.93 -13.05 17.06
C ASN A 73 -6.87 -12.57 18.17
N GLY A 74 -6.70 -13.10 19.39
CA GLY A 74 -7.42 -12.65 20.57
C GLY A 74 -7.18 -11.16 20.83
N LEU A 75 -5.91 -10.74 20.83
CA LEU A 75 -5.52 -9.35 21.05
C LEU A 75 -6.11 -8.44 19.97
N SER A 76 -6.02 -8.84 18.70
CA SER A 76 -6.61 -8.11 17.58
C SER A 76 -8.13 -7.96 17.70
N ARG A 77 -8.82 -9.01 18.17
CA ARG A 77 -10.26 -8.97 18.43
C ARG A 77 -10.60 -7.99 19.55
N THR A 78 -9.88 -8.06 20.68
CA THR A 78 -10.09 -7.15 21.81
C THR A 78 -9.88 -5.70 21.39
N VAL A 79 -8.78 -5.41 20.68
CA VAL A 79 -8.51 -4.07 20.10
C VAL A 79 -9.66 -3.58 19.22
N LYS A 80 -10.21 -4.45 18.37
CA LYS A 80 -11.33 -4.11 17.48
C LYS A 80 -12.64 -3.81 18.25
N GLU A 81 -12.82 -4.43 19.40
CA GLU A 81 -13.99 -4.27 20.28
C GLU A 81 -13.85 -3.10 21.28
N THR A 82 -12.67 -2.47 21.35
CA THR A 82 -12.40 -1.29 22.17
C THR A 82 -12.72 0.01 21.40
N LYS A 83 -13.16 1.04 22.12
CA LYS A 83 -13.41 2.37 21.53
C LYS A 83 -12.12 2.97 20.98
N VAL A 84 -12.21 3.59 19.81
CA VAL A 84 -11.06 4.17 19.11
C VAL A 84 -10.39 5.25 19.96
N GLU A 85 -11.18 6.07 20.65
CA GLU A 85 -10.66 7.16 21.50
C GLU A 85 -9.73 6.63 22.59
N SER A 86 -10.08 5.49 23.20
CA SER A 86 -9.25 4.85 24.22
C SER A 86 -7.94 4.28 23.68
N LEU A 87 -7.88 3.92 22.40
CA LEU A 87 -6.65 3.39 21.76
C LEU A 87 -5.67 4.51 21.36
N THR A 88 -6.05 5.78 21.49
CA THR A 88 -5.19 6.92 21.11
C THR A 88 -4.22 7.35 22.21
N GLU A 89 -4.29 6.74 23.39
CA GLU A 89 -3.35 6.99 24.48
C GLU A 89 -1.91 6.63 24.07
N ASN A 90 -0.98 7.59 24.22
CA ASN A 90 0.41 7.39 23.79
C ASN A 90 1.11 6.28 24.57
N GLU A 91 0.94 6.25 25.89
CA GLU A 91 1.56 5.24 26.77
C GLU A 91 1.11 3.83 26.38
N PHE A 92 -0.20 3.64 26.17
CA PHE A 92 -0.73 2.37 25.67
C PHE A 92 -0.13 1.99 24.31
N PHE A 93 -0.06 2.93 23.37
CA PHE A 93 0.46 2.63 22.04
C PHE A 93 1.98 2.34 22.05
N GLU A 94 2.73 2.98 22.96
CA GLU A 94 4.13 2.65 23.23
C GLU A 94 4.27 1.23 23.79
N GLU A 95 3.49 0.86 24.81
CA GLU A 95 3.44 -0.50 25.36
C GLU A 95 3.12 -1.53 24.27
N LEU A 96 2.14 -1.23 23.41
CA LEU A 96 1.75 -2.08 22.30
C LEU A 96 2.90 -2.26 21.30
N CYS A 97 3.56 -1.18 20.89
CA CYS A 97 4.70 -1.26 19.97
C CYS A 97 5.85 -2.09 20.56
N HIS A 98 6.17 -1.91 21.84
CA HIS A 98 7.18 -2.72 22.53
C HIS A 98 6.83 -4.20 22.54
N LEU A 99 5.56 -4.53 22.81
CA LEU A 99 5.12 -5.93 22.75
C LEU A 99 5.20 -6.49 21.33
N MET A 100 4.70 -5.75 20.34
CA MET A 100 4.72 -6.17 18.94
C MET A 100 6.15 -6.38 18.43
N LEU A 101 7.12 -5.57 18.86
CA LEU A 101 8.54 -5.77 18.52
C LEU A 101 9.09 -7.11 19.01
N LYS A 102 8.60 -7.64 20.14
CA LYS A 102 9.00 -8.97 20.60
C LYS A 102 8.52 -10.06 19.62
N PHE A 103 7.27 -9.96 19.15
CA PHE A 103 6.71 -10.89 18.16
C PHE A 103 7.22 -10.66 16.73
N LEU A 104 7.61 -9.44 16.36
CA LEU A 104 8.18 -9.14 15.04
C LEU A 104 9.54 -9.80 14.80
N ARG A 105 10.19 -10.30 15.88
CA ARG A 105 11.42 -11.10 15.81
C ARG A 105 11.16 -12.59 15.55
N ASP A 106 9.90 -13.03 15.55
CA ASP A 106 9.53 -14.42 15.29
C ASP A 106 9.92 -14.83 13.86
N ASP A 107 10.31 -16.09 13.68
CA ASP A 107 10.74 -16.63 12.39
C ASP A 107 9.58 -16.80 11.40
N HIS A 108 8.34 -16.93 11.91
CA HIS A 108 7.18 -17.20 11.07
C HIS A 108 6.56 -15.92 10.48
N PRO A 109 6.48 -15.76 9.14
CA PRO A 109 5.99 -14.53 8.50
C PRO A 109 4.53 -14.20 8.85
N CYS A 110 3.68 -15.20 9.10
CA CYS A 110 2.30 -14.96 9.53
C CYS A 110 2.22 -14.26 10.90
N ILE A 111 3.11 -14.58 11.85
CA ILE A 111 3.14 -13.92 13.16
C ILE A 111 3.51 -12.45 12.97
N ARG A 112 4.57 -12.18 12.19
CA ARG A 112 4.98 -10.81 11.86
C ARG A 112 3.88 -10.03 11.11
N ALA A 113 3.15 -10.68 10.20
CA ALA A 113 2.02 -10.09 9.50
C ALA A 113 0.90 -9.66 10.48
N MET A 114 0.59 -10.50 11.47
CA MET A 114 -0.41 -10.18 12.50
C MET A 114 0.02 -8.98 13.36
N CYS A 115 1.32 -8.85 13.66
CA CYS A 115 1.84 -7.67 14.34
C CYS A 115 1.60 -6.39 13.53
N PHE A 116 1.96 -6.36 12.25
CA PHE A 116 1.70 -5.21 11.39
C PHE A 116 0.20 -4.89 11.30
N HIS A 117 -0.65 -5.92 11.26
CA HIS A 117 -2.10 -5.74 11.27
C HIS A 117 -2.58 -5.03 12.54
N ILE A 118 -2.14 -5.49 13.72
CA ILE A 118 -2.54 -4.92 15.02
C ILE A 118 -2.01 -3.48 15.16
N ILE A 119 -0.74 -3.24 14.83
CA ILE A 119 -0.15 -1.89 14.85
C ILE A 119 -0.96 -0.95 13.98
N ARG A 120 -1.26 -1.35 12.73
CA ARG A 120 -2.08 -0.55 11.80
C ARG A 120 -3.46 -0.23 12.37
N LYS A 121 -4.08 -1.18 13.08
CA LYS A 121 -5.40 -0.97 13.72
C LYS A 121 -5.36 0.02 14.86
N CYS A 122 -4.22 0.19 15.53
CA CYS A 122 -4.06 1.15 16.63
C CYS A 122 -3.41 2.47 16.20
N THR A 123 -2.89 2.56 14.97
CA THR A 123 -2.28 3.79 14.45
C THR A 123 -3.38 4.74 13.98
N MET A 124 -3.73 5.77 14.74
CA MET A 124 -4.88 6.63 14.40
C MET A 124 -4.48 8.06 14.04
N ASN A 125 -3.35 8.54 14.56
CA ASN A 125 -2.95 9.93 14.46
C ASN A 125 -1.43 10.10 14.34
N GLU A 126 -0.99 11.35 14.18
CA GLU A 126 0.42 11.73 14.08
C GLU A 126 1.25 11.28 15.30
N ARG A 127 0.68 11.29 16.50
CA ARG A 127 1.41 10.87 17.71
C ARG A 127 1.74 9.38 17.67
N ASN A 128 0.79 8.54 17.26
CA ASN A 128 1.04 7.11 17.05
C ASN A 128 2.11 6.89 15.98
N LEU A 129 2.06 7.64 14.87
CA LEU A 129 3.10 7.57 13.84
C LEU A 129 4.49 7.89 14.41
N VAL A 130 4.62 8.94 15.23
CA VAL A 130 5.88 9.27 15.91
C VAL A 130 6.37 8.14 16.81
N VAL A 131 5.47 7.45 17.53
CA VAL A 131 5.83 6.29 18.36
C VAL A 131 6.35 5.13 17.51
N ILE A 132 5.74 4.84 16.35
CA ILE A 132 6.26 3.82 15.41
C ILE A 132 7.70 4.14 15.01
N LEU A 133 7.98 5.40 14.68
CA LEU A 133 9.31 5.85 14.26
C LEU A 133 10.34 5.83 15.39
N LYS A 134 9.95 6.19 16.62
CA LYS A 134 10.83 6.13 17.79
C LYS A 134 11.12 4.71 18.26
N SER A 135 10.15 3.81 18.12
CA SER A 135 10.29 2.40 18.50
C SER A 135 10.97 1.55 17.43
N HIS A 136 11.31 2.15 16.27
CA HIS A 136 11.97 1.47 15.15
C HIS A 136 11.18 0.32 14.53
N VAL A 137 9.85 0.35 14.66
CA VAL A 137 8.95 -0.59 13.97
C VAL A 137 9.07 -0.45 12.45
N ASP A 138 9.36 0.76 11.96
CA ASP A 138 9.58 1.06 10.54
C ASP A 138 10.73 0.24 9.92
N ILE A 139 11.76 -0.10 10.69
CA ILE A 139 12.85 -0.97 10.22
C ILE A 139 12.32 -2.38 9.87
N TYR A 140 11.41 -2.93 10.67
CA TYR A 140 10.80 -4.24 10.40
C TYR A 140 9.86 -4.17 9.19
N ILE A 141 9.17 -3.04 9.00
CA ILE A 141 8.33 -2.81 7.82
C ILE A 141 9.18 -2.83 6.55
N VAL A 142 10.28 -2.06 6.52
CA VAL A 142 11.21 -2.02 5.37
C VAL A 142 11.79 -3.41 5.10
N ARG A 143 12.31 -4.07 6.14
CA ARG A 143 12.84 -5.44 6.07
C ARG A 143 11.81 -6.43 5.49
N ALA A 144 10.55 -6.32 5.91
CA ALA A 144 9.51 -7.21 5.41
C ALA A 144 9.31 -7.05 3.89
N ILE A 145 9.32 -5.82 3.37
CA ILE A 145 9.15 -5.54 1.94
C ILE A 145 10.35 -6.03 1.11
N ASP A 146 11.56 -5.82 1.61
CA ASP A 146 12.83 -6.15 0.94
C ASP A 146 13.14 -7.65 0.94
N LEU A 147 12.84 -8.37 2.03
CA LEU A 147 13.03 -9.81 2.10
C LEU A 147 11.98 -10.50 1.21
N GLN A 148 12.39 -11.04 0.07
CA GLN A 148 11.55 -11.80 -0.85
C GLN A 148 11.58 -13.32 -0.54
N MET A 149 11.40 -13.68 0.73
CA MET A 149 11.58 -15.06 1.24
C MET A 149 10.25 -15.67 1.69
N GLU A 150 9.43 -16.16 0.74
CA GLU A 150 8.14 -16.85 1.00
C GLU A 150 7.18 -16.14 1.99
N ASN A 151 7.30 -14.82 2.12
CA ASN A 151 6.67 -14.01 3.16
C ASN A 151 5.58 -13.08 2.60
N GLN A 152 4.85 -13.52 1.58
CA GLN A 152 3.89 -12.67 0.87
C GLN A 152 2.80 -12.07 1.78
N THR A 153 2.31 -12.83 2.77
CA THR A 153 1.33 -12.34 3.74
C THR A 153 1.89 -11.21 4.61
N GLU A 154 3.15 -11.33 5.03
CA GLU A 154 3.86 -10.31 5.78
C GLU A 154 4.04 -9.04 4.95
N ARG A 155 4.51 -9.18 3.70
CA ARG A 155 4.68 -8.07 2.75
C ARG A 155 3.38 -7.30 2.52
N VAL A 156 2.25 -8.00 2.39
CA VAL A 156 0.94 -7.37 2.20
C VAL A 156 0.52 -6.55 3.42
N GLU A 157 0.68 -7.06 4.65
CA GLU A 157 0.31 -6.27 5.84
C GLU A 157 1.29 -5.13 6.12
N ALA A 158 2.60 -5.34 5.88
CA ALA A 158 3.60 -4.27 5.93
C ALA A 158 3.26 -3.15 4.93
N PHE A 159 2.90 -3.49 3.69
CA PHE A 159 2.51 -2.53 2.66
C PHE A 159 1.23 -1.77 3.02
N ARG A 160 0.23 -2.44 3.61
CA ARG A 160 -0.97 -1.79 4.14
C ARG A 160 -0.64 -0.80 5.25
N LEU A 161 0.35 -1.12 6.10
CA LEU A 161 0.81 -0.21 7.15
C LEU A 161 1.58 0.98 6.56
N ILE A 162 2.43 0.79 5.55
CA ILE A 162 3.09 1.87 4.80
C ILE A 162 2.06 2.88 4.27
N ILE A 163 1.04 2.41 3.54
CA ILE A 163 -0.03 3.28 3.00
C ILE A 163 -0.70 4.06 4.13
N TRP A 164 -0.95 3.41 5.27
CA TRP A 164 -1.62 4.03 6.39
C TRP A 164 -0.74 5.10 7.07
N MET A 165 0.55 4.81 7.29
CA MET A 165 1.52 5.76 7.81
C MET A 165 1.65 6.99 6.91
N LEU A 166 1.69 6.78 5.59
CA LEU A 166 1.80 7.88 4.61
C LEU A 166 0.55 8.74 4.54
N LYS A 167 -0.65 8.15 4.66
CA LYS A 167 -1.90 8.91 4.76
C LYS A 167 -1.97 9.81 6.00
N ILE A 168 -1.42 9.35 7.12
CA ILE A 168 -1.30 10.17 8.33
C ILE A 168 -0.26 11.26 8.10
N TYR A 169 0.91 10.89 7.58
CA TYR A 169 2.01 11.80 7.30
C TYR A 169 1.59 12.99 6.41
N GLU A 170 0.89 12.72 5.30
CA GLU A 170 0.43 13.74 4.34
C GLU A 170 -0.42 14.85 5.01
N LYS A 171 -1.21 14.47 6.02
CA LYS A 171 -2.13 15.37 6.74
C LYS A 171 -1.55 15.93 8.03
N SER A 172 -0.35 15.50 8.40
CA SER A 172 0.25 15.78 9.70
C SER A 172 1.18 17.00 9.68
N ASN A 173 1.45 17.56 10.86
CA ASN A 173 2.48 18.60 10.99
C ASN A 173 3.90 18.01 10.90
N LEU A 174 4.03 16.68 11.00
CA LEU A 174 5.29 15.96 10.84
C LEU A 174 5.94 16.25 9.48
N LYS A 175 5.15 16.40 8.39
CA LYS A 175 5.67 16.82 7.07
C LYS A 175 6.38 18.16 7.14
N LYS A 176 5.71 19.19 7.67
CA LYS A 176 6.29 20.53 7.87
C LYS A 176 7.50 20.49 8.80
N LEU A 177 7.47 19.67 9.84
CA LEU A 177 8.58 19.53 10.78
C LEU A 177 9.80 18.89 10.12
N ILE A 178 9.61 17.87 9.29
CA ILE A 178 10.67 17.23 8.51
C ILE A 178 11.29 18.22 7.51
N ASP A 179 10.45 18.98 6.81
CA ASP A 179 10.89 19.95 5.80
C ASP A 179 11.60 21.18 6.40
N SER A 180 11.31 21.52 7.65
CA SER A 180 11.90 22.69 8.33
C SER A 180 13.09 22.36 9.22
N SER A 181 13.16 21.14 9.76
CA SER A 181 14.22 20.77 10.71
C SER A 181 15.51 20.37 9.99
N ALA A 182 16.58 21.14 10.18
CA ALA A 182 17.91 20.80 9.67
C ALA A 182 18.44 19.44 10.19
N ALA A 183 18.06 19.05 11.41
CA ALA A 183 18.41 17.73 11.98
C ALA A 183 17.67 16.58 11.27
N GLN A 184 16.43 16.82 10.80
CA GLN A 184 15.68 15.87 9.96
C GLN A 184 16.27 15.79 8.56
N LYS A 185 16.60 16.93 7.93
CA LYS A 185 17.23 16.96 6.59
C LYS A 185 18.55 16.19 6.52
N ASN A 186 19.31 16.20 7.62
CA ASN A 186 20.55 15.46 7.75
C ASN A 186 20.36 13.99 8.18
N GLY A 187 19.11 13.49 8.25
CA GLY A 187 18.79 12.12 8.64
C GLY A 187 19.10 11.77 10.10
N LYS A 188 19.37 12.76 10.97
CA LYS A 188 19.85 12.52 12.34
C LYS A 188 18.74 12.12 13.32
N LYS A 189 17.47 12.28 12.95
CA LYS A 189 16.33 12.03 13.85
C LYS A 189 15.40 10.93 13.35
N TYR A 190 14.82 11.08 12.16
CA TYR A 190 14.08 10.01 11.48
C TYR A 190 14.53 9.93 10.02
N ALA A 191 14.60 8.72 9.46
CA ALA A 191 14.84 8.51 8.03
C ALA A 191 13.54 8.53 7.19
N PHE A 192 12.40 8.71 7.86
CA PHE A 192 11.06 8.75 7.27
C PHE A 192 10.78 10.10 6.58
N PRO A 193 10.02 10.14 5.47
CA PRO A 193 9.39 9.02 4.77
C PRO A 193 10.32 8.28 3.80
N LYS A 194 11.53 8.81 3.55
CA LYS A 194 12.48 8.26 2.56
C LYS A 194 12.75 6.76 2.77
N SER A 195 12.97 6.33 4.01
CA SER A 195 13.23 4.92 4.36
C SER A 195 12.13 3.96 3.92
N ILE A 196 10.86 4.33 4.10
CA ILE A 196 9.72 3.46 3.75
C ILE A 196 9.34 3.57 2.26
N MET A 197 9.66 4.70 1.61
CA MET A 197 9.41 4.90 0.19
C MET A 197 10.42 4.13 -0.66
N GLN A 198 11.69 4.06 -0.22
CA GLN A 198 12.77 3.43 -0.97
C GLN A 198 12.49 1.99 -1.44
N PRO A 199 12.04 1.04 -0.59
CA PRO A 199 11.75 -0.32 -1.04
C PRO A 199 10.57 -0.37 -2.02
N VAL A 200 9.56 0.50 -1.84
CA VAL A 200 8.42 0.61 -2.77
C VAL A 200 8.88 1.12 -4.14
N ILE A 201 9.70 2.17 -4.16
CA ILE A 201 10.28 2.75 -5.38
C ILE A 201 11.12 1.69 -6.09
N SER A 202 12.01 1.00 -5.36
CA SER A 202 12.87 -0.05 -5.91
C SER A 202 12.07 -1.12 -6.66
N ILE A 203 11.03 -1.69 -6.01
CA ILE A 203 10.16 -2.70 -6.63
C ILE A 203 9.41 -2.14 -7.85
N ALA A 204 8.94 -0.89 -7.79
CA ALA A 204 8.24 -0.26 -8.91
C ALA A 204 9.17 -0.03 -10.11
N LEU A 205 10.39 0.47 -9.88
CA LEU A 205 11.38 0.72 -10.92
C LEU A 205 11.82 -0.58 -11.59
N SER A 206 12.13 -1.63 -10.82
CA SER A 206 12.45 -2.95 -11.38
C SER A 206 11.32 -3.49 -12.27
N ALA A 207 10.06 -3.21 -11.92
CA ALA A 207 8.92 -3.59 -12.74
C ALA A 207 8.83 -2.80 -14.06
N PHE A 208 9.27 -1.54 -14.09
CA PHE A 208 9.37 -0.75 -15.33
C PHE A 208 10.52 -1.18 -16.23
N GLU A 209 11.62 -1.69 -15.66
CA GLU A 209 12.75 -2.20 -16.43
C GLU A 209 12.45 -3.54 -17.12
N GLY A 210 11.33 -4.18 -16.79
CA GLY A 210 11.02 -5.51 -17.32
C GLY A 210 12.01 -6.58 -16.85
N GLN A 211 12.78 -6.31 -15.77
CA GLN A 211 13.69 -7.27 -15.17
C GLN A 211 12.88 -8.45 -14.63
N GLN A 212 12.79 -9.49 -15.46
CA GLN A 212 12.30 -10.81 -15.10
C GLN A 212 13.49 -11.61 -14.58
N SER A 213 13.86 -11.42 -13.32
CA SER A 213 14.86 -12.27 -12.68
C SER A 213 14.29 -13.68 -12.50
N ASN A 214 14.44 -14.57 -13.49
CA ASN A 214 14.35 -16.05 -13.49
C ASN A 214 13.28 -16.78 -12.62
N GLY A 215 12.30 -16.09 -12.02
CA GLY A 215 11.43 -16.59 -10.95
C GLY A 215 10.02 -15.97 -10.94
N GLY A 216 9.62 -15.34 -12.06
CA GLY A 216 8.31 -14.71 -12.21
C GLY A 216 8.24 -13.26 -11.73
N LYS A 217 7.13 -12.57 -12.04
CA LYS A 217 6.90 -11.18 -11.60
C LYS A 217 6.62 -11.14 -10.11
N ASP A 218 7.28 -10.25 -9.37
CA ASP A 218 6.96 -9.99 -7.97
C ASP A 218 5.47 -9.61 -7.84
N LYS A 219 4.75 -10.33 -6.98
CA LYS A 219 3.31 -10.10 -6.73
C LYS A 219 3.03 -8.70 -6.18
N MET A 220 4.05 -8.06 -5.58
CA MET A 220 3.97 -6.70 -5.06
C MET A 220 4.25 -5.62 -6.11
N SER A 221 4.71 -5.96 -7.33
CA SER A 221 5.08 -4.97 -8.36
C SER A 221 3.94 -4.01 -8.69
N LEU A 222 2.75 -4.52 -8.98
CA LEU A 222 1.62 -3.66 -9.35
C LEU A 222 1.14 -2.76 -8.20
N PRO A 223 0.95 -3.26 -6.96
CA PRO A 223 0.72 -2.40 -5.80
C PRO A 223 1.79 -1.33 -5.61
N CYS A 224 3.07 -1.69 -5.73
CA CYS A 224 4.19 -0.75 -5.58
C CYS A 224 4.19 0.31 -6.69
N ILE A 225 3.90 -0.05 -7.95
CA ILE A 225 3.71 0.93 -9.03
C ILE A 225 2.58 1.91 -8.70
N GLY A 226 1.44 1.40 -8.20
CA GLY A 226 0.31 2.26 -7.84
C GLY A 226 0.69 3.29 -6.77
N LEU A 227 1.35 2.83 -5.71
CA LEU A 227 1.79 3.70 -4.62
C LEU A 227 2.94 4.63 -5.04
N PHE A 228 3.84 4.17 -5.91
CA PHE A 228 4.89 4.99 -6.50
C PHE A 228 4.33 6.18 -7.31
N LEU A 229 3.30 5.94 -8.13
CA LEU A 229 2.64 7.00 -8.89
C LEU A 229 1.91 8.00 -7.96
N GLU A 230 1.37 7.52 -6.83
CA GLU A 230 0.83 8.40 -5.77
C GLU A 230 1.94 9.26 -5.13
N PHE A 231 3.14 8.70 -4.92
CA PHE A 231 4.29 9.47 -4.44
C PHE A 231 4.71 10.56 -5.41
N CYS A 232 4.63 10.30 -6.71
CA CYS A 232 4.96 11.30 -7.73
C CYS A 232 4.06 12.54 -7.63
N LEU A 233 2.84 12.41 -7.10
CA LEU A 233 1.92 13.53 -6.92
C LEU A 233 2.04 14.17 -5.52
N THR A 234 2.27 13.37 -4.49
CA THR A 234 2.30 13.82 -3.08
C THR A 234 3.67 14.31 -2.62
N GLU A 235 4.75 13.73 -3.13
CA GLU A 235 6.15 14.02 -2.79
C GLU A 235 7.06 14.12 -4.05
N PRO A 236 6.72 14.96 -5.06
CA PRO A 236 7.42 14.99 -6.34
C PRO A 236 8.92 15.30 -6.21
N LEU A 237 9.30 16.21 -5.31
CA LEU A 237 10.71 16.59 -5.12
C LEU A 237 11.55 15.44 -4.58
N LEU A 238 11.00 14.67 -3.64
CA LEU A 238 11.69 13.52 -3.06
C LEU A 238 11.79 12.38 -4.07
N ILE A 239 10.75 12.18 -4.90
CA ILE A 239 10.81 11.22 -6.01
C ILE A 239 11.89 11.59 -7.02
N LEU A 240 12.05 12.88 -7.37
CA LEU A 240 13.12 13.31 -8.27
C LEU A 240 14.51 12.99 -7.68
N GLU A 241 14.69 13.16 -6.37
CA GLU A 241 15.94 12.81 -5.69
C GLU A 241 16.21 11.30 -5.70
N MET A 242 15.17 10.47 -5.52
CA MET A 242 15.32 9.03 -5.32
C MET A 242 15.28 8.20 -6.60
N ALA A 243 14.46 8.61 -7.58
CA ALA A 243 14.14 7.82 -8.78
C ALA A 243 14.43 8.56 -10.10
N GLY A 244 14.61 9.88 -10.06
CA GLY A 244 14.76 10.70 -11.26
C GLY A 244 13.54 10.65 -12.18
N THR A 245 13.78 10.84 -13.49
CA THR A 245 12.73 10.95 -14.52
C THR A 245 12.77 9.85 -15.58
N ASP A 246 13.79 9.00 -15.60
CA ASP A 246 14.01 7.97 -16.63
C ASP A 246 12.84 6.96 -16.72
N TRP A 247 12.27 6.57 -15.57
CA TRP A 247 11.11 5.69 -15.51
C TRP A 247 9.91 6.25 -16.29
N LEU A 248 9.72 7.57 -16.29
CA LEU A 248 8.60 8.23 -16.95
C LEU A 248 8.75 8.12 -18.47
N VAL A 249 9.96 8.32 -18.97
CA VAL A 249 10.31 8.15 -20.39
C VAL A 249 10.07 6.71 -20.81
N LYS A 250 10.57 5.73 -20.06
CA LYS A 250 10.40 4.29 -20.35
C LYS A 250 8.94 3.85 -20.40
N VAL A 251 8.11 4.35 -19.48
CA VAL A 251 6.67 4.06 -19.45
C VAL A 251 5.95 4.69 -20.64
N LEU A 252 6.22 5.95 -20.97
CA LEU A 252 5.49 6.70 -22.01
C LEU A 252 5.91 6.33 -23.44
N THR A 253 7.17 5.92 -23.64
CA THR A 253 7.68 5.42 -24.93
C THR A 253 7.29 3.97 -25.20
N GLY A 254 6.70 3.28 -24.21
CA GLY A 254 6.24 1.89 -24.35
C GLY A 254 7.34 0.84 -24.15
N VAL A 255 8.58 1.23 -23.88
CA VAL A 255 9.71 0.32 -23.61
C VAL A 255 9.40 -0.65 -22.47
N SER A 256 8.72 -0.17 -21.42
CA SER A 256 8.37 -0.98 -20.25
C SER A 256 7.23 -1.99 -20.47
N CYS A 257 6.59 -2.05 -21.66
CA CYS A 257 5.44 -2.94 -21.92
C CYS A 257 4.31 -2.88 -20.87
N MET A 258 4.05 -1.69 -20.32
CA MET A 258 3.07 -1.48 -19.25
C MET A 258 1.64 -1.48 -19.77
N SER A 259 0.68 -1.76 -18.88
CA SER A 259 -0.74 -1.68 -19.23
C SER A 259 -1.14 -0.24 -19.59
N LYS A 260 -2.12 -0.09 -20.50
CA LYS A 260 -2.66 1.23 -20.89
C LYS A 260 -3.07 2.09 -19.69
N ARG A 261 -3.58 1.48 -18.61
CA ARG A 261 -3.95 2.20 -17.39
C ARG A 261 -2.74 2.84 -16.69
N ILE A 262 -1.62 2.11 -16.59
CA ILE A 262 -0.39 2.63 -15.99
C ILE A 262 0.17 3.78 -16.84
N VAL A 263 0.15 3.63 -18.17
CA VAL A 263 0.58 4.68 -19.09
C VAL A 263 -0.25 5.95 -18.90
N ILE A 264 -1.58 5.84 -18.83
CA ILE A 264 -2.47 7.00 -18.57
C ILE A 264 -2.14 7.67 -17.23
N LEU A 265 -1.91 6.88 -16.17
CA LEU A 265 -1.55 7.44 -14.87
C LEU A 265 -0.18 8.14 -14.90
N ALA A 266 0.81 7.57 -15.59
CA ALA A 266 2.10 8.21 -15.81
C ALA A 266 1.97 9.50 -16.64
N SER A 267 1.08 9.54 -17.64
CA SER A 267 0.77 10.77 -18.38
C SER A 267 0.17 11.84 -17.47
N HIS A 268 -0.72 11.48 -16.54
CA HIS A 268 -1.23 12.43 -15.55
C HIS A 268 -0.15 12.95 -14.61
N VAL A 269 0.82 12.12 -14.21
CA VAL A 269 1.99 12.56 -13.45
C VAL A 269 2.79 13.59 -14.27
N LEU A 270 3.09 13.29 -15.54
CA LEU A 270 3.80 14.22 -16.41
C LEU A 270 3.07 15.57 -16.54
N ILE A 271 1.76 15.55 -16.77
CA ILE A 271 0.94 16.77 -16.88
C ILE A 271 1.01 17.57 -15.58
N SER A 272 0.79 16.92 -14.43
CA SER A 272 0.86 17.59 -13.13
C SER A 272 2.23 18.20 -12.86
N TRP A 273 3.30 17.53 -13.27
CA TRP A 273 4.67 18.04 -13.14
C TRP A 273 4.95 19.21 -14.09
N LEU A 274 4.39 19.19 -15.30
CA LEU A 274 4.46 20.30 -16.27
C LEU A 274 3.69 21.53 -15.79
N ASP A 275 2.58 21.35 -15.09
CA ASP A 275 1.80 22.48 -14.55
C ASP A 275 2.56 23.24 -13.45
N SER A 276 3.52 22.60 -12.78
CA SER A 276 4.35 23.23 -11.74
C SER A 276 5.66 23.81 -12.30
N PRO A 277 5.88 25.14 -12.28
CA PRO A 277 7.14 25.75 -12.72
C PRO A 277 8.36 25.21 -11.98
N THR A 278 8.24 24.97 -10.68
CA THR A 278 9.35 24.48 -9.84
C THR A 278 9.75 23.06 -10.19
N ILE A 279 8.76 22.17 -10.38
CA ILE A 279 9.02 20.78 -10.75
C ILE A 279 9.57 20.69 -12.17
N ARG A 280 8.99 21.45 -13.11
CA ARG A 280 9.48 21.55 -14.50
C ARG A 280 10.99 21.76 -14.59
N LEU A 281 11.49 22.76 -13.86
CA LEU A 281 12.90 23.11 -13.85
C LEU A 281 13.74 22.03 -13.18
N LYS A 282 13.36 21.59 -11.97
CA LYS A 282 14.14 20.60 -11.22
C LYS A 282 14.21 19.23 -11.90
N ALA A 283 13.15 18.84 -12.59
CA ALA A 283 13.07 17.56 -13.29
C ALA A 283 13.63 17.63 -14.72
N ASN A 284 14.10 18.80 -15.19
CA ASN A 284 14.53 19.03 -16.57
C ASN A 284 13.50 18.50 -17.60
N LEU A 285 12.21 18.83 -17.43
CA LEU A 285 11.14 18.21 -18.23
C LEU A 285 11.22 18.49 -19.74
N HIS A 286 11.99 19.50 -20.17
CA HIS A 286 12.29 19.71 -21.58
C HIS A 286 12.99 18.48 -22.20
N LEU A 287 13.99 17.91 -21.51
CA LEU A 287 14.68 16.70 -21.97
C LEU A 287 13.77 15.48 -21.96
N VAL A 288 12.90 15.37 -20.94
CA VAL A 288 11.92 14.27 -20.85
C VAL A 288 10.96 14.32 -22.04
N LEU A 289 10.45 15.50 -22.39
CA LEU A 289 9.56 15.68 -23.53
C LEU A 289 10.26 15.38 -24.86
N GLU A 290 11.50 15.86 -25.04
CA GLU A 290 12.31 15.55 -26.21
C GLU A 290 12.47 14.04 -26.39
N GLN A 291 12.80 13.30 -25.32
CA GLN A 291 12.95 11.84 -25.38
C GLN A 291 11.64 11.10 -25.66
N VAL A 292 10.53 11.53 -25.05
CA VAL A 292 9.21 10.89 -25.27
C VAL A 292 8.73 11.09 -26.70
N PHE A 293 8.97 12.26 -27.30
CA PHE A 293 8.53 12.58 -28.65
C PHE A 293 9.57 12.32 -29.75
N ALA A 294 10.81 11.98 -29.39
CA ALA A 294 11.89 11.69 -30.34
C ALA A 294 11.48 10.72 -31.47
N PRO A 295 10.79 9.59 -31.20
CA PRO A 295 10.36 8.69 -32.28
C PRO A 295 9.51 9.40 -33.33
N LEU A 296 8.56 10.26 -32.93
CA LEU A 296 7.68 10.96 -33.86
C LEU A 296 8.44 12.02 -34.68
N VAL A 297 9.40 12.71 -34.05
CA VAL A 297 10.24 13.70 -34.73
C VAL A 297 11.16 13.02 -35.74
N GLU A 298 11.77 11.89 -35.37
CA GLU A 298 12.61 11.09 -36.26
C GLU A 298 11.81 10.55 -37.44
N PHE A 299 10.61 9.98 -37.23
CA PHE A 299 9.74 9.55 -38.33
C PHE A 299 9.39 10.71 -39.28
N GLY A 300 9.04 11.89 -38.74
CA GLY A 300 8.77 13.07 -39.56
C GLY A 300 9.99 13.58 -40.35
N LEU A 301 11.21 13.38 -39.83
CA LEU A 301 12.45 13.68 -40.56
C LEU A 301 12.71 12.67 -41.69
N PHE A 302 12.41 11.39 -41.50
CA PHE A 302 12.54 10.36 -42.53
C PHE A 302 11.49 10.50 -43.64
N GLU A 303 10.23 10.81 -43.32
CA GLU A 303 9.19 11.09 -44.32
C GLU A 303 9.55 12.30 -45.19
N LYS A 304 10.02 13.39 -44.57
CA LYS A 304 10.47 14.58 -45.32
C LYS A 304 11.65 14.29 -46.23
N ARG A 305 12.63 13.47 -45.81
CA ARG A 305 13.74 13.05 -46.68
C ARG A 305 13.27 12.16 -47.84
N SER A 306 12.29 11.28 -47.61
CA SER A 306 11.71 10.45 -48.67
C SER A 306 10.94 11.27 -49.71
N LEU A 307 10.21 12.31 -49.28
CA LEU A 307 9.49 13.20 -50.20
C LEU A 307 10.45 14.04 -51.05
N VAL A 308 11.50 14.60 -50.43
CA VAL A 308 12.54 15.36 -51.17
C VAL A 308 13.32 14.48 -52.14
N ALA A 309 13.52 13.19 -51.82
CA ALA A 309 14.17 12.24 -52.73
C ALA A 309 13.27 11.83 -53.92
N ASN A 310 11.95 11.80 -53.73
CA ASN A 310 10.99 11.48 -54.80
C ASN A 310 10.67 12.68 -55.69
N ASP A 311 10.77 13.92 -55.18
CA ASP A 311 10.65 15.15 -56.00
C ASP A 311 11.92 15.48 -56.81
N ALA A 312 13.01 14.74 -56.57
CA ALA A 312 14.29 14.87 -57.27
C ALA A 312 14.53 13.77 -58.33
N ALA A 313 13.53 12.93 -58.61
CA ALA A 313 13.54 11.88 -59.63
C ALA A 313 12.52 12.19 -60.73
#